data_AF-A0A0J6RP08-F1
#
_entry.id   AF-A0A0J6RP08-F1
#
_cell.length_a   1.000
_cell.length_b   1.000
_cell.length_c   1.000
_cell.angle_alpha   90.00
_cell.angle_beta   90.00
_cell.angle_gamma   90.00
#
_symmetry.space_group_name_H-M   'P 1'
#
loop_
_entity.id
_entity.type
_entity.pdbx_description
1 polymer ?
#
loop_
_entity_poly.entity_id
_entity_poly.type
_entity_poly.pdbx_seq_one_letter_code
_entity_poly.pdbx_strand_id
1 'polypeptide(L)'
;ITGRNGQGKSSVLDAIWWALAGTSHIQAVPIRKGENEARIRLDLGEIKVTRTFKRQEDGTFPTKILVESADGARYPSPQRMLDSLLGARSFDPLAFTRMDGKDQLEALKRFVPGVDFDAIDKANKADFTKRTDVNREARTLRSQAAGISLPEDAPSERIDDAALVAKMQQAGEHNALVERRRANREAFIA
;
A
#
# COMPACT_ATOMS: atom_id res chain seq x y z
N ILE A 1 -2.11 35.25 -16.05
CA ILE A 1 -2.56 36.63 -15.75
C ILE A 1 -1.36 37.43 -15.22
N THR A 2 -0.88 38.45 -15.95
CA THR A 2 0.30 39.26 -15.56
C THR A 2 -0.10 40.73 -15.30
N GLY A 3 0.69 41.50 -14.53
CA GLY A 3 0.39 42.89 -14.17
C GLY A 3 1.00 43.33 -12.83
N ARG A 4 0.82 44.59 -12.41
CA ARG A 4 1.28 45.09 -11.10
C ARG A 4 0.36 44.64 -9.95
N ASN A 5 0.83 44.75 -8.70
CA ASN A 5 0.01 44.49 -7.52
C ASN A 5 -1.17 45.49 -7.44
N GLY A 6 -2.30 45.06 -6.87
CA GLY A 6 -3.51 45.89 -6.74
C GLY A 6 -4.40 45.97 -7.99
N GLN A 7 -4.04 45.31 -9.09
CA GLN A 7 -4.81 45.33 -10.35
C GLN A 7 -5.92 44.24 -10.42
N GLY A 8 -6.32 43.69 -9.27
CA GLY A 8 -7.42 42.71 -9.20
C GLY A 8 -7.10 41.31 -9.73
N LYS A 9 -5.85 40.98 -10.06
CA LYS A 9 -5.47 39.64 -10.57
C LYS A 9 -5.79 38.52 -9.58
N SER A 10 -5.40 38.70 -8.32
CA SER A 10 -5.77 37.77 -7.24
C SER A 10 -7.28 37.76 -7.04
N SER A 11 -7.92 38.94 -7.06
CA SER A 11 -9.38 39.06 -6.95
C SER A 11 -10.16 38.34 -8.04
N VAL A 12 -9.63 38.24 -9.26
CA VAL A 12 -10.23 37.45 -10.35
C VAL A 12 -10.10 35.96 -10.08
N LEU A 13 -8.93 35.48 -9.63
CA LEU A 13 -8.75 34.08 -9.26
C LEU A 13 -9.62 33.70 -8.06
N ASP A 14 -9.68 34.57 -7.06
CA ASP A 14 -10.54 34.40 -5.90
C ASP A 14 -12.02 34.39 -6.29
N ALA A 15 -12.44 35.23 -7.25
CA ALA A 15 -13.81 35.24 -7.75
C ALA A 15 -14.19 33.93 -8.47
N ILE A 16 -13.27 33.36 -9.25
CA ILE A 16 -13.47 32.04 -9.87
C ILE A 16 -13.61 30.97 -8.78
N TRP A 17 -12.73 31.01 -7.78
CA TRP A 17 -12.77 30.07 -6.67
C TRP A 17 -14.07 30.20 -5.85
N TRP A 18 -14.50 31.43 -5.53
CA TRP A 18 -15.76 31.66 -4.84
C TRP A 18 -16.95 31.25 -5.67
N ALA A 19 -16.93 31.34 -7.00
CA ALA A 19 -18.05 30.83 -7.81
C ALA A 19 -18.22 29.31 -7.63
N LEU A 20 -17.12 28.58 -7.46
CA LEU A 20 -17.08 27.12 -7.51
C LEU A 20 -17.10 26.44 -6.13
N ALA A 21 -16.22 26.83 -5.20
CA ALA A 21 -15.87 26.06 -3.99
C ALA A 21 -16.76 26.30 -2.76
N GLY A 22 -17.93 26.94 -2.89
CA GLY A 22 -18.83 27.15 -1.74
C GLY A 22 -18.43 28.31 -0.81
N THR A 23 -18.99 28.34 0.40
CA THR A 23 -18.83 29.45 1.38
C THR A 23 -17.59 29.37 2.25
N SER A 24 -16.87 28.24 2.23
CA SER A 24 -15.75 27.95 3.14
C SER A 24 -14.52 28.83 2.93
N HIS A 25 -14.34 29.44 1.75
CA HIS A 25 -13.14 30.23 1.39
C HIS A 25 -13.47 31.64 0.88
N ILE A 26 -14.61 32.20 1.27
CA ILE A 26 -14.98 33.57 0.91
C ILE A 26 -14.23 34.55 1.82
N GLN A 27 -13.57 35.55 1.23
CA GLN A 27 -12.90 36.60 1.99
C GLN A 27 -13.89 37.40 2.86
N ALA A 28 -13.40 38.00 3.95
CA ALA A 28 -14.25 38.73 4.91
C ALA A 28 -15.10 39.85 4.28
N VAL A 29 -14.65 40.45 3.17
CA VAL A 29 -15.40 41.51 2.46
C VAL A 29 -15.42 41.22 0.95
N PRO A 30 -16.40 40.44 0.46
CA PRO A 30 -16.48 40.05 -0.96
C PRO A 30 -17.03 41.17 -1.87
N ILE A 31 -17.61 42.22 -1.27
CA ILE A 31 -18.22 43.35 -1.97
C ILE A 31 -17.27 44.55 -1.94
N ARG A 32 -17.10 45.24 -3.08
CA ARG A 32 -16.30 46.46 -3.17
C ARG A 32 -16.79 47.50 -2.17
N LYS A 33 -15.87 48.24 -1.55
CA LYS A 33 -16.20 49.35 -0.64
C LYS A 33 -17.10 50.38 -1.36
N GLY A 34 -18.21 50.75 -0.74
CA GLY A 34 -19.23 51.65 -1.30
C GLY A 34 -20.37 50.94 -2.02
N GLU A 35 -20.26 49.63 -2.26
CA GLU A 35 -21.30 48.84 -2.92
C GLU A 35 -22.08 47.95 -1.94
N ASN A 36 -23.32 47.65 -2.33
CA ASN A 36 -24.26 46.82 -1.56
C ASN A 36 -24.45 45.42 -2.15
N GLU A 37 -24.07 45.22 -3.42
CA GLU A 37 -24.23 43.95 -4.12
C GLU A 37 -22.98 43.63 -4.95
N ALA A 38 -22.63 42.34 -5.03
CA ALA A 38 -21.63 41.84 -5.96
C ALA A 38 -22.14 40.59 -6.66
N ARG A 39 -21.85 40.47 -7.95
CA ARG A 39 -22.25 39.32 -8.77
C ARG A 39 -21.06 38.74 -9.50
N ILE A 40 -20.90 37.42 -9.41
CA ILE A 40 -19.94 36.64 -10.16
C ILE A 40 -20.72 35.75 -11.12
N ARG A 41 -20.36 35.77 -12.40
CA ARG A 41 -20.91 34.88 -13.42
C ARG A 41 -19.77 34.16 -14.11
N LEU A 42 -19.78 32.84 -14.01
CA LEU A 42 -18.82 31.95 -14.65
C LEU A 42 -19.56 31.13 -15.72
N ASP A 43 -19.09 31.19 -16.95
CA ASP A 43 -19.58 30.34 -18.03
C ASP A 43 -18.55 29.24 -18.29
N LEU A 44 -18.94 27.99 -18.04
CA LEU A 44 -18.10 26.81 -18.21
C LEU A 44 -18.46 26.04 -19.49
N GLY A 45 -19.25 26.64 -20.39
CA GLY A 45 -19.74 26.03 -21.62
C GLY A 45 -21.03 25.24 -21.40
N GLU A 46 -20.93 24.10 -20.71
CA GLU A 46 -22.10 23.24 -20.44
C GLU A 46 -23.00 23.81 -19.34
N ILE A 47 -22.40 24.56 -18.40
CA ILE A 47 -23.08 25.12 -17.23
C ILE A 47 -22.66 26.56 -16.98
N LYS A 48 -23.59 27.35 -16.45
CA LYS A 48 -23.43 28.75 -16.07
C LYS A 48 -23.64 28.86 -14.56
N VAL A 49 -22.61 29.32 -13.86
CA VAL A 49 -22.63 29.51 -12.40
C VAL A 49 -22.77 31.00 -12.10
N THR A 50 -23.82 31.40 -11.40
CA THR A 50 -23.99 32.76 -10.88
C THR A 50 -23.97 32.73 -9.37
N ARG A 51 -23.04 33.48 -8.76
CA ARG A 51 -23.04 33.75 -7.32
C ARG A 51 -23.32 35.22 -7.07
N THR A 52 -24.24 35.50 -6.15
CA THR A 52 -24.64 36.85 -5.74
C THR A 52 -24.38 37.04 -4.26
N PHE A 53 -23.76 38.16 -3.91
CA PHE A 53 -23.50 38.61 -2.55
C PHE A 53 -24.34 39.84 -2.29
N LYS A 54 -25.08 39.87 -1.18
CA LYS A 54 -25.81 41.06 -0.76
C LYS A 54 -25.35 41.48 0.62
N ARG A 55 -25.06 42.77 0.79
CA ARG A 55 -24.79 43.37 2.10
C ARG A 55 -26.11 43.47 2.87
N GLN A 56 -26.13 42.94 4.07
CA GLN A 56 -27.23 43.16 5.02
C GLN A 56 -26.86 44.30 6.00
N GLU A 57 -27.88 44.86 6.64
CA GLU A 57 -27.73 45.96 7.60
C GLU A 57 -26.93 45.55 8.84
N ASP A 58 -26.93 44.26 9.19
CA ASP A 58 -26.15 43.65 10.27
C ASP A 58 -24.66 43.44 9.94
N GLY A 59 -24.23 43.84 8.74
CA GLY A 59 -22.86 43.65 8.26
C GLY A 59 -22.57 42.25 7.72
N THR A 60 -23.56 41.35 7.65
CA THR A 60 -23.41 40.03 7.04
C THR A 60 -23.50 40.09 5.51
N PHE A 61 -22.98 39.04 4.88
CA PHE A 61 -22.96 38.90 3.42
C PHE A 61 -23.59 37.56 3.01
N PRO A 62 -24.92 37.39 3.13
CA PRO A 62 -25.58 36.20 2.62
C PRO A 62 -25.26 36.02 1.12
N THR A 63 -25.02 34.76 0.76
CA THR A 63 -24.68 34.39 -0.61
C THR A 63 -25.78 33.54 -1.22
N LYS A 64 -26.09 33.81 -2.49
CA LYS A 64 -27.01 33.01 -3.29
C LYS A 64 -26.27 32.44 -4.49
N ILE A 65 -26.47 31.16 -4.73
CA ILE A 65 -25.84 30.43 -5.83
C ILE A 65 -26.93 29.92 -6.75
N LEU A 66 -26.72 30.13 -8.04
CA LEU A 66 -27.57 29.64 -9.10
C LEU A 66 -26.67 28.93 -10.11
N VAL A 67 -27.03 27.70 -10.46
CA VAL A 67 -26.36 26.96 -11.54
C VAL A 67 -27.42 26.67 -12.59
N GLU A 68 -27.12 27.01 -13.82
CA GLU A 68 -27.98 26.86 -14.99
C GLU A 68 -27.26 26.02 -16.04
N SER A 69 -27.98 25.18 -16.80
CA SER A 69 -27.42 24.55 -17.99
C SER A 69 -27.20 25.57 -19.11
N ALA A 70 -26.50 25.19 -20.17
CA ALA A 70 -26.37 26.00 -21.38
C ALA A 70 -27.72 26.55 -21.88
N ASP A 71 -28.77 25.71 -21.81
CA ASP A 71 -30.15 25.96 -22.23
C ASP A 71 -31.00 26.71 -21.19
N GLY A 72 -30.44 27.05 -20.02
CA GLY A 72 -31.10 27.84 -18.98
C GLY A 72 -31.90 27.04 -17.95
N ALA A 73 -31.85 25.70 -17.99
CA ALA A 73 -32.48 24.87 -16.96
C ALA A 73 -31.75 25.03 -15.61
N ARG A 74 -32.50 25.24 -14.53
CA ARG A 74 -31.94 25.47 -13.19
C ARG A 74 -31.75 24.17 -12.43
N TYR A 75 -30.59 24.01 -11.81
CA TYR A 75 -30.33 22.85 -10.95
C TYR A 75 -30.90 23.08 -9.53
N PRO A 76 -31.67 22.12 -8.98
CA PRO A 76 -32.32 22.26 -7.67
C PRO A 76 -31.34 22.19 -6.50
N SER A 77 -30.14 21.63 -6.70
CA SER A 77 -29.08 21.58 -5.69
C SER A 77 -27.76 22.09 -6.28
N PRO A 78 -27.61 23.40 -6.48
CA PRO A 78 -26.48 23.99 -7.19
C PRO A 78 -25.13 23.68 -6.54
N GLN A 79 -25.04 23.81 -5.21
CA GLN A 79 -23.79 23.60 -4.48
C GLN A 79 -23.35 22.14 -4.50
N ARG A 80 -24.26 21.18 -4.25
CA ARG A 80 -23.93 19.74 -4.30
C ARG A 80 -23.43 19.30 -5.68
N MET A 81 -23.99 19.86 -6.74
CA MET A 81 -23.56 19.59 -8.11
C MET A 81 -22.15 20.15 -8.37
N LEU A 82 -21.86 21.37 -7.92
CA LEU A 82 -20.52 21.94 -8.00
C LEU A 82 -19.51 21.14 -7.16
N ASP A 83 -19.87 20.74 -5.94
CA ASP A 83 -19.04 19.93 -5.06
C ASP A 83 -18.75 18.56 -5.68
N SER A 84 -19.70 17.97 -6.42
CA SER A 84 -19.50 16.73 -7.17
C SER A 84 -18.57 16.92 -8.38
N LEU A 85 -18.73 18.01 -9.13
CA LEU A 85 -17.86 18.32 -10.27
C LEU A 85 -16.42 18.61 -9.83
N LEU A 86 -16.26 19.39 -8.77
CA LEU A 86 -14.96 19.67 -8.16
C LEU A 86 -14.38 18.44 -7.48
N GLY A 87 -15.17 17.68 -6.70
CA GLY A 87 -14.68 16.47 -6.05
C GLY A 87 -14.27 15.35 -7.02
N ALA A 88 -14.92 15.26 -8.18
CA ALA A 88 -14.58 14.27 -9.21
C ALA A 88 -13.39 14.70 -10.11
N ARG A 89 -13.11 16.01 -10.24
CA ARG A 89 -12.08 16.54 -11.17
C ARG A 89 -10.93 17.28 -10.48
N SER A 90 -11.06 17.66 -9.21
CA SER A 90 -10.15 18.53 -8.48
C SER A 90 -9.58 17.78 -7.27
N PHE A 91 -8.34 17.34 -7.42
CA PHE A 91 -7.51 16.93 -6.30
C PHE A 91 -7.26 18.17 -5.41
N ASP A 92 -7.65 18.12 -4.14
CA ASP A 92 -7.31 19.17 -3.15
C ASP A 92 -5.91 18.86 -2.57
N PRO A 93 -4.87 19.62 -2.95
CA PRO A 93 -3.50 19.35 -2.50
C PRO A 93 -3.32 19.58 -1.00
N LEU A 94 -4.11 20.47 -0.40
CA LEU A 94 -4.04 20.77 1.03
C LEU A 94 -4.78 19.72 1.87
N ALA A 95 -5.87 19.17 1.35
CA ALA A 95 -6.51 18.01 1.98
C ALA A 95 -5.59 16.79 1.90
N PHE A 96 -4.92 16.57 0.76
CA PHE A 96 -3.99 15.46 0.57
C PHE A 96 -2.82 15.49 1.56
N THR A 97 -2.22 16.65 1.81
CA THR A 97 -1.09 16.75 2.76
C THR A 97 -1.49 16.46 4.21
N ARG A 98 -2.78 16.53 4.52
CA ARG A 98 -3.35 16.26 5.86
C ARG A 98 -3.90 14.85 6.01
N MET A 99 -4.03 14.09 4.92
CA MET A 99 -4.44 12.68 4.95
C MET A 99 -3.33 11.83 5.59
N ASP A 100 -3.71 10.69 6.17
CA ASP A 100 -2.74 9.70 6.61
C ASP A 100 -2.13 8.97 5.40
N GLY A 101 -1.01 8.28 5.60
CA GLY A 101 -0.27 7.65 4.49
C GLY A 101 -1.07 6.59 3.72
N LYS A 102 -2.07 5.98 4.37
CA LYS A 102 -2.94 4.98 3.74
C LYS A 102 -3.97 5.66 2.83
N ASP A 103 -4.63 6.68 3.33
CA ASP A 103 -5.62 7.45 2.58
C ASP A 103 -4.98 8.23 1.42
N GLN A 104 -3.74 8.71 1.62
CA GLN A 104 -2.94 9.30 0.53
C GLN A 104 -2.69 8.29 -0.61
N LEU A 105 -2.30 7.06 -0.27
CA LEU A 105 -2.08 6.02 -1.28
C LEU A 105 -3.37 5.73 -2.06
N GLU A 106 -4.49 5.56 -1.35
CA GLU A 106 -5.80 5.33 -1.98
C GLU A 106 -6.24 6.50 -2.87
N ALA A 107 -5.97 7.74 -2.46
CA ALA A 107 -6.22 8.92 -3.28
C ALA A 107 -5.37 8.90 -4.56
N LEU A 108 -4.09 8.51 -4.48
CA LEU A 108 -3.19 8.44 -5.63
C LEU A 108 -3.52 7.27 -6.58
N LYS A 109 -3.96 6.12 -6.06
CA LYS A 109 -4.36 4.96 -6.89
C LYS A 109 -5.41 5.33 -7.95
N ARG A 110 -6.32 6.26 -7.64
CA ARG A 110 -7.37 6.76 -8.56
C ARG A 110 -6.84 7.48 -9.79
N PHE A 111 -5.60 7.99 -9.74
CA PHE A 111 -4.98 8.75 -10.83
C PHE A 111 -4.07 7.90 -11.72
N VAL A 112 -3.90 6.61 -11.43
CA VAL A 112 -3.04 5.70 -12.20
C VAL A 112 -3.92 4.71 -12.97
N PRO A 113 -4.41 5.08 -14.17
CA PRO A 113 -5.20 4.17 -14.98
C PRO A 113 -4.36 2.99 -15.47
N GLY A 114 -4.96 1.80 -15.53
CA GLY A 114 -4.34 0.59 -16.09
C GLY A 114 -3.48 -0.22 -15.11
N VAL A 115 -3.39 0.17 -13.85
CA VAL A 115 -2.70 -0.60 -12.81
C VAL A 115 -3.72 -1.27 -11.88
N ASP A 116 -3.61 -2.58 -11.75
CA ASP A 116 -4.40 -3.38 -10.81
C ASP A 116 -3.64 -3.53 -9.48
N PHE A 117 -3.90 -2.60 -8.57
CA PHE A 117 -3.28 -2.59 -7.24
C PHE A 117 -3.70 -3.79 -6.38
N ASP A 118 -4.90 -4.33 -6.58
CA ASP A 118 -5.39 -5.48 -5.83
C ASP A 118 -4.63 -6.76 -6.22
N ALA A 119 -4.34 -6.92 -7.51
CA ALA A 119 -3.49 -8.02 -8.00
C ALA A 119 -2.06 -7.94 -7.43
N ILE A 120 -1.48 -6.73 -7.38
CA ILE A 120 -0.15 -6.49 -6.80
C ILE A 120 -0.15 -6.82 -5.30
N ASP A 121 -1.14 -6.34 -4.54
CA ASP A 121 -1.23 -6.61 -3.10
C ASP A 121 -1.41 -8.11 -2.82
N LYS A 122 -2.17 -8.82 -3.67
CA LYS A 122 -2.32 -10.27 -3.58
C LYS A 122 -1.01 -11.01 -3.84
N ALA A 123 -0.26 -10.61 -4.87
CA ALA A 123 1.04 -11.19 -5.19
C ALA A 123 2.05 -10.95 -4.05
N ASN A 124 2.15 -9.71 -3.57
CA ASN A 124 2.99 -9.35 -2.44
C ASN A 124 2.69 -10.18 -1.18
N LYS A 125 1.40 -10.39 -0.88
CA LYS A 125 0.98 -11.21 0.26
C LYS A 125 1.40 -12.67 0.08
N ALA A 126 1.25 -13.24 -1.12
CA ALA A 126 1.66 -14.61 -1.41
C ALA A 126 3.18 -14.79 -1.24
N ASP A 127 3.98 -13.87 -1.78
CA ASP A 127 5.44 -13.90 -1.63
C ASP A 127 5.87 -13.74 -0.18
N PHE A 128 5.21 -12.85 0.57
CA PHE A 128 5.47 -12.67 1.99
C PHE A 128 5.18 -13.94 2.80
N THR A 129 4.06 -14.62 2.54
CA THR A 129 3.71 -15.89 3.17
C THR A 129 4.75 -16.96 2.85
N LYS A 130 5.10 -17.12 1.57
CA LYS A 130 6.12 -18.08 1.13
C LYS A 130 7.47 -17.85 1.82
N ARG A 131 7.91 -16.60 1.92
CA ARG A 131 9.16 -16.24 2.61
C ARG A 131 9.09 -16.58 4.11
N THR A 132 7.95 -16.31 4.74
CA THR A 132 7.72 -16.63 6.15
C THR A 132 7.83 -18.13 6.41
N ASP A 133 7.22 -18.95 5.57
CA ASP A 133 7.23 -20.41 5.73
C ASP A 133 8.63 -20.99 5.53
N VAL A 134 9.34 -20.57 4.48
CA VAL A 134 10.73 -20.99 4.23
C VAL A 134 11.65 -20.61 5.39
N ASN A 135 11.52 -19.39 5.92
CA ASN A 135 12.34 -18.95 7.06
C ASN A 135 12.03 -19.73 8.34
N ARG A 136 10.76 -20.10 8.54
CA ARG A 136 10.35 -20.96 9.66
C ARG A 136 10.96 -22.35 9.52
N GLU A 137 10.87 -22.96 8.34
CA GLU A 137 11.47 -24.27 8.06
C GLU A 137 12.99 -24.25 8.24
N ALA A 138 13.67 -23.25 7.69
CA ALA A 138 15.11 -23.08 7.84
C ALA A 138 15.53 -22.94 9.32
N ARG A 139 14.72 -22.23 10.13
CA ARG A 139 14.96 -22.14 11.58
C ARG A 139 14.80 -23.50 12.26
N THR A 140 13.74 -24.23 11.94
CA THR A 140 13.48 -25.57 12.50
C THR A 140 14.62 -26.53 12.16
N LEU A 141 15.04 -26.60 10.89
CA LEU A 141 16.13 -27.47 10.44
C LEU A 141 17.47 -27.11 11.10
N ARG A 142 17.77 -25.81 11.25
CA ARG A 142 18.98 -25.38 11.98
C ARG A 142 18.94 -25.79 13.44
N SER A 143 17.79 -25.67 14.10
CA SER A 143 17.63 -26.13 15.49
C SER A 143 17.77 -27.65 15.61
N GLN A 144 17.24 -28.43 14.66
CA GLN A 144 17.43 -29.87 14.62
C GLN A 144 18.90 -30.25 14.43
N ALA A 145 19.59 -29.60 13.48
CA ALA A 145 21.01 -29.83 13.23
C ALA A 145 21.89 -29.47 14.43
N ALA A 146 21.59 -28.36 15.12
CA ALA A 146 22.30 -27.97 16.35
C ALA A 146 22.04 -28.93 17.52
N GLY A 147 20.92 -29.67 17.49
CA GLY A 147 20.60 -30.72 18.47
C GLY A 147 21.32 -32.04 18.21
N ILE A 148 22.00 -32.21 17.07
CA ILE A 148 22.79 -33.41 16.79
C ILE A 148 24.07 -33.35 17.63
N SER A 149 24.13 -34.18 18.66
CA SER A 149 25.35 -34.41 19.42
C SER A 149 26.16 -35.53 18.75
N LEU A 150 27.37 -35.21 18.30
CA LEU A 150 28.33 -36.18 17.79
C LEU A 150 29.28 -36.57 18.93
N PRO A 151 29.53 -37.87 19.15
CA PRO A 151 30.62 -38.32 20.01
C PRO A 151 31.97 -37.74 19.55
N GLU A 152 32.89 -37.42 20.47
CA GLU A 152 34.22 -36.87 20.11
C GLU A 152 35.00 -37.81 19.20
N ASP A 153 34.80 -39.12 19.35
CA ASP A 153 35.47 -40.17 18.57
C ASP A 153 34.75 -40.52 17.26
N ALA A 154 33.76 -39.73 16.85
CA ALA A 154 33.00 -39.98 15.63
C ALA A 154 33.93 -39.86 14.39
N PRO A 155 34.07 -40.93 13.58
CA PRO A 155 34.92 -40.88 12.38
C PRO A 155 34.38 -39.87 11.35
N SER A 156 35.28 -39.15 10.70
CA SER A 156 34.95 -38.20 9.62
C SER A 156 34.57 -38.88 8.30
N GLU A 157 35.07 -40.10 8.08
CA GLU A 157 34.77 -40.91 6.92
C GLU A 157 33.66 -41.91 7.22
N ARG A 158 32.82 -42.17 6.22
CA ARG A 158 31.75 -43.16 6.34
C ARG A 158 32.37 -44.55 6.53
N ILE A 159 32.02 -45.22 7.62
CA ILE A 159 32.43 -46.60 7.87
C ILE A 159 31.79 -47.51 6.81
N ASP A 160 32.60 -48.38 6.21
CA ASP A 160 32.13 -49.44 5.32
C ASP A 160 31.65 -50.63 6.14
N ASP A 161 30.36 -50.62 6.46
CA ASP A 161 29.70 -51.66 7.26
C ASP A 161 29.83 -53.05 6.60
N ALA A 162 29.83 -53.13 5.27
CA ALA A 162 29.93 -54.39 4.55
C ALA A 162 31.32 -55.02 4.73
N ALA A 163 32.37 -54.21 4.69
CA ALA A 163 33.74 -54.68 4.94
C ALA A 163 33.94 -55.17 6.38
N LEU A 164 33.30 -54.53 7.36
CA LEU A 164 33.38 -54.96 8.77
C LEU A 164 32.67 -56.30 9.00
N VAL A 165 31.48 -56.48 8.43
CA VAL A 165 30.75 -57.75 8.52
C VAL A 165 31.55 -58.88 7.86
N ALA A 166 32.14 -58.62 6.69
CA ALA A 166 33.00 -59.58 6.02
C ALA A 166 34.22 -59.98 6.88
N LYS A 167 34.87 -59.02 7.55
CA LYS A 167 35.97 -59.29 8.50
C LYS A 167 35.52 -60.15 9.69
N MET A 168 34.35 -59.87 10.27
CA MET A 168 33.83 -60.68 11.38
C MET A 168 33.56 -62.12 10.95
N GLN A 169 33.01 -62.32 9.75
CA GLN A 169 32.73 -63.64 9.22
C GLN A 169 34.03 -64.43 8.98
N GLN A 170 35.05 -63.80 8.37
CA GLN A 170 36.36 -64.41 8.18
C GLN A 170 37.04 -64.78 9.51
N ALA A 171 36.95 -63.92 10.53
CA ALA A 171 37.48 -64.21 11.86
C ALA A 171 36.76 -65.40 12.50
N GLY A 172 35.43 -65.50 12.35
CA GLY A 172 34.64 -66.65 12.82
C GLY A 172 35.05 -67.96 12.14
N GLU A 173 35.22 -67.95 10.82
CA GLU A 173 35.67 -69.11 10.04
C GLU A 173 37.08 -69.56 10.45
N HIS A 174 37.98 -68.61 10.68
CA HIS A 174 39.33 -68.88 11.15
C HIS A 174 39.33 -69.54 12.53
N ASN A 175 38.57 -68.99 13.48
CA ASN A 175 38.45 -69.54 14.83
C ASN A 175 37.84 -70.96 14.80
N ALA A 176 36.80 -71.17 14.00
CA ALA A 176 36.21 -72.49 13.82
C ALA A 176 37.20 -73.51 13.25
N LEU A 177 38.09 -73.09 12.32
CA LEU A 177 39.14 -73.95 11.79
C LEU A 177 40.19 -74.30 12.83
N VAL A 178 40.60 -73.35 13.67
CA VAL A 178 41.54 -73.57 14.77
C VAL A 178 40.98 -74.57 15.78
N GLU A 179 39.71 -74.42 16.18
CA GLU A 179 39.04 -75.34 17.09
C GLU A 179 38.91 -76.75 16.49
N ARG A 180 38.53 -76.87 15.21
CA ARG A 180 38.51 -78.17 14.52
C ARG A 180 39.89 -78.84 14.51
N ARG A 181 40.95 -78.08 14.21
CA ARG A 181 42.32 -78.60 14.23
C ARG A 181 42.76 -79.03 15.63
N ARG A 182 42.33 -78.31 16.66
CA ARG A 182 42.59 -78.66 18.06
C ARG A 182 41.88 -79.95 18.44
N ALA A 183 40.58 -80.05 18.19
CA ALA A 183 39.79 -81.26 18.44
C ALA A 183 40.36 -82.49 17.72
N ASN A 184 40.78 -82.34 16.46
CA ASN A 184 41.41 -83.42 15.69
C ASN A 184 42.77 -83.87 16.27
N ARG A 185 43.56 -82.95 16.83
CA ARG A 185 44.83 -83.30 17.50
C ARG A 185 44.58 -84.01 18.83
N GLU A 186 43.61 -83.55 19.61
CA GLU A 186 43.23 -84.20 20.87
C GLU A 186 42.70 -85.62 20.61
N ALA A 187 41.89 -85.82 19.56
CA ALA A 187 41.41 -87.13 19.15
C ALA A 187 42.48 -88.06 18.56
N PHE A 188 43.62 -87.53 18.12
CA PHE A 188 44.75 -88.34 17.60
C PHE A 188 45.72 -88.78 18.71
N ILE A 189 45.76 -88.04 19.82
CA ILE A 189 46.66 -88.31 20.96
C ILE A 189 45.98 -89.22 22.02
N ALA A 190 44.64 -89.29 22.02
CA ALA A 190 43.84 -90.21 22.83
C ALA A 190 43.72 -91.60 22.18
#